data_AF-A0A6G0NY70-F1
#
_entry.id   AF-A0A6G0NY70-F1
#
_cell.length_a   1.000
_cell.length_b   1.000
_cell.length_c   1.000
_cell.angle_alpha   90.00
_cell.angle_beta   90.00
_cell.angle_gamma   90.00
#
_symmetry.space_group_name_H-M   'P 1'
#
loop_
_entity.id
_entity.type
_entity.pdbx_description
1 polymer ?
#
loop_
_entity_poly.entity_id
_entity_poly.type
_entity_poly.pdbx_seq_one_letter_code
_entity_poly.pdbx_strand_id
1 'polypeptide(L)'
;MVLSTDLTVHLQLVGSLKTALISQEDSEVEHSPMLLMKIVIKCADVGHSSKALHLHARWSDLIIEEFFLQGDDEHTLGMDISPFMNRNSENSARNQVGFFEFIVLPFFEVVAEAVFHQLHQRHPGPSAGPRSSQDRCSSE
;
A
#
# COMPACT_ATOMS: atom_id res chain seq x y z
N MET A 1 -0.86 13.83 11.10
CA MET A 1 -0.13 12.84 10.27
C MET A 1 0.31 11.63 11.09
N VAL A 2 1.10 11.79 12.16
CA VAL A 2 1.62 10.67 12.98
C VAL A 2 0.50 9.73 13.47
N LEU A 3 -0.56 10.24 14.09
CA LEU A 3 -1.67 9.40 14.56
C LEU A 3 -2.38 8.59 13.46
N SER A 4 -2.16 8.93 12.19
CA SER A 4 -2.75 8.20 11.06
C SER A 4 -1.91 7.01 10.62
N THR A 5 -0.67 6.85 11.10
CA THR A 5 0.14 5.65 10.81
C THR A 5 -0.35 4.43 11.59
N ASP A 6 -1.03 4.63 12.72
CA ASP A 6 -1.69 3.58 13.48
C ASP A 6 -2.55 2.68 12.57
N LEU A 7 -2.32 1.37 12.63
CA LEU A 7 -3.04 0.39 11.83
C LEU A 7 -4.47 0.16 12.33
N THR A 8 -4.80 0.49 13.58
CA THR A 8 -6.16 0.40 14.13
C THR A 8 -7.15 1.33 13.41
N VAL A 9 -6.65 2.46 12.87
CA VAL A 9 -7.46 3.41 12.09
C VAL A 9 -7.38 3.18 10.57
N HIS A 10 -6.59 2.19 10.12
CA HIS A 10 -6.36 1.92 8.70
C HIS A 10 -7.66 1.67 7.93
N LEU A 11 -8.49 0.77 8.43
CA LEU A 11 -9.74 0.40 7.78
C LEU A 11 -10.76 1.55 7.79
N GLN A 12 -10.72 2.42 8.80
CA GLN A 12 -11.55 3.62 8.84
C GLN A 12 -11.16 4.57 7.71
N LEU A 13 -9.87 4.82 7.52
CA LEU A 13 -9.38 5.66 6.42
C LEU A 13 -9.75 5.07 5.05
N VAL A 14 -9.51 3.77 4.84
CA VAL A 14 -9.90 3.07 3.60
C VAL A 14 -11.40 3.21 3.34
N GLY A 15 -12.22 3.03 4.38
CA GLY A 15 -13.68 3.20 4.30
C GLY A 15 -14.08 4.62 3.91
N SER A 16 -13.52 5.65 4.56
CA SER A 16 -13.79 7.05 4.23
C SER A 16 -13.42 7.39 2.78
N LEU A 17 -12.27 6.90 2.29
CA LEU A 17 -11.86 7.12 0.90
C LEU A 17 -12.81 6.42 -0.09
N LYS A 18 -13.23 5.18 0.20
CA LYS A 18 -14.24 4.49 -0.61
C LYS A 18 -15.58 5.24 -0.64
N THR A 19 -16.01 5.79 0.49
CA THR A 19 -17.24 6.60 0.54
C THR A 19 -17.12 7.86 -0.31
N ALA A 20 -16.01 8.59 -0.21
CA ALA A 20 -15.77 9.80 -1.01
C ALA A 20 -15.76 9.52 -2.52
N LEU A 21 -15.21 8.37 -2.93
CA LEU A 21 -15.26 7.90 -4.32
C LEU A 21 -16.69 7.63 -4.80
N ILE A 22 -17.51 6.97 -3.98
CA ILE A 22 -18.90 6.62 -4.35
C ILE A 22 -19.79 7.86 -4.43
N SER A 23 -19.59 8.85 -3.55
CA SER A 23 -20.40 10.09 -3.55
C SER A 23 -20.09 11.01 -4.75
N GLN A 24 -19.08 10.69 -5.57
CA GLN A 24 -18.53 11.58 -6.60
C GLN A 24 -18.14 12.97 -6.05
N GLU A 25 -17.87 13.04 -4.74
CA GLU A 25 -17.29 14.21 -4.10
C GLU A 25 -15.77 14.15 -4.28
N ASP A 26 -15.31 14.00 -5.53
CA ASP A 26 -13.88 14.04 -5.90
C ASP A 26 -13.19 15.30 -5.36
N SER A 27 -13.99 16.35 -5.24
CA SER A 27 -13.73 17.63 -4.58
C SER A 27 -13.18 17.49 -3.15
N GLU A 28 -13.66 16.55 -2.33
CA GLU A 28 -13.25 16.46 -0.91
C GLU A 28 -11.83 15.91 -0.71
N VAL A 29 -11.37 15.00 -1.57
CA VAL A 29 -10.00 14.46 -1.47
C VAL A 29 -8.99 15.48 -1.98
N GLU A 30 -9.26 16.13 -3.11
CA GLU A 30 -8.37 17.17 -3.68
C GLU A 30 -8.35 18.45 -2.81
N HIS A 31 -9.49 18.84 -2.23
CA HIS A 31 -9.60 20.06 -1.43
C HIS A 31 -9.36 19.85 0.08
N SER A 32 -8.96 18.64 0.51
CA SER A 32 -8.54 18.37 1.88
C SER A 32 -7.05 18.05 1.96
N PRO A 33 -6.16 19.07 2.06
CA PRO A 33 -4.73 18.86 2.21
C PRO A 33 -4.35 17.92 3.36
N MET A 34 -5.12 17.95 4.45
CA MET A 34 -4.88 17.08 5.60
C MET A 34 -5.18 15.61 5.27
N LEU A 35 -6.24 15.32 4.51
CA LEU A 35 -6.54 13.96 4.07
C LEU A 35 -5.43 13.45 3.14
N LEU A 36 -5.02 14.26 2.17
CA LEU A 36 -3.92 13.90 1.27
C LEU A 36 -2.62 13.61 2.04
N MET A 37 -2.27 14.45 3.02
CA MET A 37 -1.11 14.22 3.87
C MET A 37 -1.21 12.91 4.67
N LYS A 38 -2.40 12.54 5.15
CA LYS A 38 -2.64 11.26 5.84
C LYS A 38 -2.46 10.07 4.89
N ILE A 39 -2.94 10.19 3.64
CA ILE A 39 -2.74 9.17 2.61
C ILE A 39 -1.25 9.00 2.33
N VAL A 40 -0.54 10.10 2.04
CA VAL A 40 0.89 10.07 1.70
C VAL A 40 1.72 9.43 2.80
N ILE A 41 1.50 9.81 4.08
CA ILE A 41 2.28 9.23 5.17
C ILE A 41 1.99 7.72 5.36
N LYS A 42 0.74 7.27 5.17
CA LYS A 42 0.43 5.83 5.23
C LYS A 42 1.00 5.07 4.04
N CYS A 43 0.97 5.63 2.83
CA CYS A 43 1.64 5.03 1.67
C CYS A 43 3.16 4.88 1.91
N ALA A 44 3.78 5.82 2.61
CA ALA A 44 5.19 5.71 2.99
C ALA A 44 5.42 4.60 4.03
N ASP A 45 4.54 4.51 5.04
CA ASP A 45 4.60 3.55 6.14
C ASP A 45 4.56 2.09 5.66
N VAL A 46 3.59 1.75 4.80
CA VAL A 46 3.49 0.42 4.17
C VAL A 46 4.18 0.33 2.80
N GLY A 47 5.01 1.32 2.48
CA GLY A 47 5.57 1.50 1.13
C GLY A 47 6.60 0.46 0.72
N HIS A 48 7.16 -0.31 1.67
CA HIS A 48 8.08 -1.41 1.36
C HIS A 48 7.41 -2.50 0.50
N SER A 49 6.10 -2.69 0.63
CA SER A 49 5.28 -3.64 -0.15
C SER A 49 5.20 -3.30 -1.64
N SER A 50 5.52 -2.06 -2.03
CA SER A 50 5.51 -1.60 -3.42
C SER A 50 6.92 -1.46 -4.02
N LYS A 51 7.97 -1.90 -3.31
CA LYS A 51 9.35 -1.83 -3.81
C LYS A 51 9.71 -3.06 -4.64
N ALA A 52 10.84 -2.98 -5.34
CA ALA A 52 11.44 -4.15 -5.99
C ALA A 52 11.60 -5.31 -4.98
N LEU A 53 11.42 -6.54 -5.45
CA LEU A 53 11.32 -7.73 -4.59
C LEU A 53 12.45 -7.84 -3.55
N HIS A 54 13.70 -7.59 -3.95
CA HIS A 54 14.84 -7.67 -3.04
C HIS A 54 14.79 -6.63 -1.90
N LEU A 55 14.23 -5.44 -2.15
CA LEU A 55 14.04 -4.42 -1.13
C LEU A 55 12.86 -4.79 -0.22
N HIS A 56 11.76 -5.24 -0.82
CA HIS A 56 10.59 -5.70 -0.05
C HIS A 56 11.01 -6.81 0.92
N ALA A 57 11.69 -7.86 0.41
CA ALA A 57 12.19 -8.96 1.22
C ALA A 57 13.08 -8.48 2.37
N ARG A 58 14.05 -7.61 2.09
CA ARG A 58 14.92 -7.03 3.13
C ARG A 58 14.12 -6.34 4.25
N TRP A 59 13.12 -5.53 3.91
CA TRP A 59 12.31 -4.84 4.91
C TRP A 59 11.38 -5.79 5.66
N SER A 60 10.82 -6.78 4.97
CA SER A 60 10.00 -7.82 5.59
C SER A 60 10.81 -8.65 6.59
N ASP A 61 12.04 -9.04 6.25
CA ASP A 61 12.91 -9.80 7.17
C ASP A 61 13.22 -8.99 8.44
N LEU A 62 13.42 -7.68 8.32
CA LEU A 62 13.69 -6.81 9.47
C LEU A 62 12.49 -6.70 10.42
N ILE A 63 11.27 -6.51 9.90
CA ILE A 63 10.07 -6.41 10.76
C ILE A 63 9.69 -7.78 11.36
N ILE A 64 9.93 -8.88 10.62
CA ILE A 64 9.72 -10.23 11.13
C ILE A 64 10.67 -10.50 12.31
N GLU A 65 11.95 -10.14 12.20
CA GLU A 65 12.88 -10.29 13.32
C GLU A 65 12.48 -9.41 14.51
N GLU A 66 12.02 -8.18 14.28
CA GLU A 66 11.50 -7.31 15.36
C GLU A 66 10.32 -7.96 16.09
N PHE A 67 9.36 -8.55 15.37
CA PHE A 67 8.25 -9.29 15.96
C PHE A 67 8.73 -10.48 16.78
N PHE A 68 9.72 -11.22 16.30
CA PHE A 68 10.25 -12.36 17.02
C PHE A 68 11.00 -11.95 18.29
N LEU A 69 11.76 -10.86 18.25
CA LEU A 69 12.41 -10.32 19.45
C LEU A 69 11.39 -9.90 20.50
N GLN A 70 10.28 -9.26 20.09
CA GLN A 70 9.18 -8.98 21.02
C GLN A 70 8.58 -10.25 21.61
N GLY A 71 8.35 -11.30 20.81
CA GLY A 71 7.81 -12.56 21.30
C GLY A 71 8.74 -13.29 22.27
N ASP A 72 10.07 -13.20 22.07
CA ASP A 72 11.07 -13.74 22.98
C ASP A 72 11.07 -13.00 24.33
N ASP A 73 10.90 -11.67 24.31
CA ASP A 73 10.77 -10.85 25.51
C ASP A 73 9.46 -11.16 26.25
N GLU A 74 8.33 -11.27 25.55
CA GLU A 74 7.04 -11.66 26.12
C GLU A 74 7.13 -13.02 26.83
N HIS A 75 7.74 -14.01 26.18
CA HIS A 75 7.99 -15.33 26.77
C HIS A 75 8.86 -15.23 28.03
N THR A 76 9.96 -14.45 27.98
CA THR A 76 10.88 -14.28 29.11
C THR A 76 10.20 -13.60 30.31
N LEU A 77 9.26 -12.70 30.05
CA LEU A 77 8.45 -12.02 31.06
C LEU A 77 7.28 -12.88 31.59
N GLY A 78 7.06 -14.09 31.04
CA GLY A 78 5.94 -14.95 31.41
C GLY A 78 4.59 -14.45 30.92
N MET A 79 4.58 -13.67 29.82
CA MET A 79 3.38 -13.18 29.15
C MET A 79 2.95 -14.14 28.03
N ASP A 80 1.68 -14.04 27.62
CA ASP A 80 1.22 -14.69 26.39
C ASP A 80 1.93 -14.04 25.19
N ILE A 81 2.51 -14.87 24.32
CA ILE A 81 3.19 -14.39 23.10
C ILE A 81 2.14 -13.85 22.14
N SER A 82 2.36 -12.61 21.68
CA SER A 82 1.51 -11.90 20.74
C SER A 82 1.38 -12.66 19.41
N PRO A 83 0.25 -12.49 18.70
CA PRO A 83 0.08 -13.08 17.37
C PRO A 83 1.24 -12.73 16.43
N PHE A 84 1.67 -13.71 15.62
CA PHE A 84 2.78 -13.60 14.67
C PHE A 84 4.18 -13.44 15.27
N MET A 85 4.31 -13.37 16.59
CA MET A 85 5.59 -13.10 17.27
C MET A 85 6.35 -14.36 17.71
N ASN A 86 5.76 -15.55 17.52
CA ASN A 86 6.40 -16.80 17.91
C ASN A 86 7.23 -17.41 16.76
N ARG A 87 8.56 -17.22 16.80
CA ARG A 87 9.49 -17.77 15.80
C ARG A 87 9.50 -19.30 15.66
N ASN A 88 8.92 -20.03 16.62
CA ASN A 88 8.91 -21.51 16.61
C ASN A 88 7.67 -22.12 15.93
N SER A 89 6.62 -21.32 15.70
CA SER A 89 5.33 -21.81 15.17
C SER A 89 4.71 -20.94 14.08
N GLU A 90 5.38 -19.86 13.71
CA GLU A 90 4.89 -18.88 12.76
C GLU A 90 5.15 -19.27 11.29
N ASN A 91 4.28 -18.82 10.38
CA ASN A 91 4.44 -18.99 8.94
C ASN A 91 4.50 -17.61 8.26
N SER A 92 5.72 -17.05 8.21
CA SER A 92 5.97 -15.71 7.68
C SER A 92 5.47 -15.53 6.26
N ALA A 93 5.64 -16.55 5.41
CA ALA A 93 5.18 -16.50 4.03
C ALA A 93 3.65 -16.33 3.94
N ARG A 94 2.89 -17.10 4.73
CA ARG A 94 1.44 -16.98 4.79
C ARG A 94 1.00 -15.64 5.39
N ASN A 95 1.72 -15.15 6.40
CA ASN A 95 1.41 -13.86 7.03
C ASN A 95 1.66 -12.70 6.06
N GLN A 96 2.70 -12.75 5.23
CA GLN A 96 2.92 -11.78 4.15
C GLN A 96 1.75 -11.80 3.15
N VAL A 97 1.26 -12.98 2.73
CA VAL A 97 0.06 -13.07 1.86
C VAL A 97 -1.13 -12.36 2.50
N GLY A 98 -1.41 -12.64 3.78
CA GLY A 98 -2.49 -11.98 4.51
C GLY A 98 -2.31 -10.46 4.63
N PHE A 99 -1.08 -9.99 4.87
CA PHE A 99 -0.78 -8.56 4.91
C PHE A 99 -1.11 -7.87 3.58
N PHE A 100 -0.79 -8.51 2.45
CA PHE A 100 -1.17 -7.99 1.14
C PHE A 100 -2.69 -7.99 0.93
N GLU A 101 -3.36 -9.10 1.22
CA GLU A 101 -4.80 -9.27 1.01
C GLU A 101 -5.64 -8.29 1.85
N PHE A 102 -5.27 -8.06 3.10
CA PHE A 102 -6.11 -7.31 4.05
C PHE A 102 -5.69 -5.86 4.27
N ILE A 103 -4.41 -5.53 4.07
CA ILE A 103 -3.87 -4.18 4.37
C ILE A 103 -3.44 -3.46 3.09
N VAL A 104 -2.50 -4.06 2.34
CA VAL A 104 -1.82 -3.37 1.24
C VAL A 104 -2.75 -3.17 0.04
N LEU A 105 -3.26 -4.25 -0.55
CA LEU A 105 -4.02 -4.17 -1.80
C LEU A 105 -5.28 -3.30 -1.66
N PRO A 106 -6.14 -3.48 -0.64
CA PRO A 106 -7.34 -2.66 -0.49
C PRO A 106 -7.05 -1.16 -0.30
N PHE A 107 -5.90 -0.83 0.28
CA PHE A 107 -5.50 0.57 0.48
C PHE A 107 -4.94 1.18 -0.79
N PHE A 108 -3.99 0.52 -1.45
CA PHE A 108 -3.36 1.05 -2.67
C PHE A 108 -4.34 1.14 -3.84
N GLU A 109 -5.30 0.22 -3.97
CA GLU A 109 -6.37 0.31 -4.99
C GLU A 109 -7.21 1.57 -4.81
N VAL A 110 -7.68 1.82 -3.60
CA VAL A 110 -8.51 2.99 -3.29
C VAL A 110 -7.74 4.29 -3.46
N VAL A 111 -6.46 4.32 -3.08
CA VAL A 111 -5.60 5.50 -3.30
C VAL A 111 -5.35 5.72 -4.79
N ALA A 112 -5.14 4.65 -5.57
CA ALA A 112 -4.98 4.76 -7.02
C ALA A 112 -6.21 5.38 -7.68
N GLU A 113 -7.40 4.97 -7.27
CA GLU A 113 -8.66 5.51 -7.78
C GLU A 113 -8.89 6.96 -7.31
N ALA A 114 -8.79 7.22 -6.00
CA ALA A 114 -9.09 8.53 -5.42
C ALA A 114 -8.09 9.64 -5.80
N VAL A 115 -6.82 9.30 -6.00
CA VAL A 115 -5.76 10.29 -6.23
C VAL A 115 -5.30 10.30 -7.69
N PHE A 116 -5.21 9.14 -8.35
CA PHE A 116 -4.56 9.03 -9.66
C PHE A 116 -5.54 8.85 -10.84
N HIS A 117 -6.81 8.49 -10.61
CA HIS A 117 -7.81 8.45 -11.69
C HIS A 117 -8.03 9.83 -12.33
N GLN A 118 -8.00 10.88 -11.51
CA GLN A 118 -8.06 12.28 -11.91
C GLN A 118 -6.91 12.71 -12.86
N LEU A 119 -5.69 12.15 -12.67
CA LEU A 119 -4.53 12.49 -13.50
C LEU A 119 -4.64 11.97 -14.93
N HIS A 120 -5.28 10.80 -15.14
CA HIS A 120 -5.53 10.25 -16.48
C HIS A 120 -6.62 11.04 -17.23
N GLN A 121 -7.62 11.60 -16.54
CA GLN A 121 -8.65 12.42 -17.18
C GLN A 121 -8.14 13.83 -17.55
N ARG A 122 -7.19 14.37 -16.78
CA ARG A 122 -6.64 15.73 -16.98
C ARG A 122 -5.53 15.80 -18.03
N HIS A 123 -4.87 14.67 -18.33
CA HIS A 123 -3.91 14.53 -19.43
C HIS A 123 -4.21 13.26 -20.23
N PRO A 124 -5.10 13.31 -21.25
CA PRO A 124 -5.04 12.29 -22.28
C PRO A 124 -3.65 12.40 -22.90
N GLY A 125 -2.83 11.35 -22.79
CA GLY A 125 -1.59 11.26 -23.55
C GLY A 125 -1.87 11.57 -25.03
N PRO A 126 -0.88 12.09 -25.79
CA PRO A 126 -1.10 12.41 -27.19
C PRO A 126 -1.73 11.19 -27.86
N SER A 127 -2.92 11.38 -28.43
CA SER A 127 -3.64 10.32 -29.12
C SER A 127 -2.65 9.65 -30.06
N ALA A 128 -2.46 8.34 -29.89
CA ALA A 128 -1.65 7.58 -30.82
C ALA A 128 -2.35 7.68 -32.19
N GLY A 129 -1.92 8.66 -32.98
CA GLY A 129 -2.33 8.80 -34.36
C GLY A 129 -2.07 7.49 -35.10
N PRO A 130 -2.87 7.17 -36.13
CA PRO A 130 -2.75 5.90 -36.82
C PRO A 130 -1.31 5.74 -37.31
N ARG A 131 -0.64 4.67 -36.88
CA ARG A 131 0.69 4.31 -37.36
C ARG A 131 0.61 4.21 -38.88
N SER A 132 1.27 5.12 -39.58
CA SER A 132 1.41 5.05 -41.03
C SER A 132 2.19 3.77 -41.38
N SER A 133 1.62 3.00 -42.28
CA SER A 133 2.07 1.67 -42.70
C SER A 133 3.34 1.69 -43.56
N GLN A 134 4.27 2.62 -43.35
CA GLN A 134 5.37 2.87 -44.30
C GLN A 134 6.77 2.41 -43.87
N ASP A 135 6.98 1.95 -42.64
CA ASP A 135 8.31 1.42 -42.23
C ASP A 135 8.40 -0.10 -42.41
N ARG A 136 8.17 -0.58 -43.64
CA ARG A 136 8.50 -1.97 -44.01
C ARG A 136 8.88 -2.12 -45.48
N CYS A 137 9.91 -1.43 -45.94
CA CYS A 137 10.73 -1.89 -47.06
C CYS A 137 12.04 -1.09 -47.16
N SER A 138 13.12 -1.77 -47.55
CA SER A 138 14.51 -1.30 -47.71
C SER A 138 15.28 -1.27 -46.37
N SER A 139 16.28 -2.12 -46.13
CA SER A 139 17.34 -2.51 -47.07
C SER A 139 17.82 -3.95 -46.88
N GLU A 140 18.23 -4.51 -48.03
CA GLU A 140 19.12 -5.65 -48.22
C GLU A 140 20.44 -5.53 -47.45
#